data_AF-A0A963HX13-F1
#
_entry.id   AF-A0A963HX13-F1
#
_cell.length_a   1.000
_cell.length_b   1.000
_cell.length_c   1.000
_cell.angle_alpha   90.00
_cell.angle_beta   90.00
_cell.angle_gamma   90.00
#
_symmetry.space_group_name_H-M   'P 1'
#
loop_
_entity.id
_entity.type
_entity.pdbx_description
1 polymer ?
#
loop_
_entity_poly.entity_id
_entity_poly.type
_entity_poly.pdbx_seq_one_letter_code
_entity_poly.pdbx_strand_id
1 'polypeptide(L)'
;RAFGDPYRLYQRLRAAQPVHYGALILHPDGCLMSRSPELFVHRRGDTLTCKPMKGTAPIDEPPSALTASEKNRAENLMIVDLIRNDLGRLAPPGGVQVPALFEAEPYRTLWQMTSTVTARPVSAPLGEILQALFPCGSVTGAPKIRAMEILRTLETGPRGIYCGAIGWIAPNGDFSFNVPIRTLAITPSGALRCHTGSGIVNDSDPAGEWDECLLKLRFLTRLPSDIQLIETLRCEGGSDDVYPWLEDHLARLSTSAAALGFACDAHAVCDVLQNTARALKGTHRVRLCLSQTGEIVITHEALAPLSGPQTVSLSAHVLDSTHPLLAHKTTARGIYATELPRAMAAGHFDTLFFNENDELAEGCRSNVFVQIHGQVFTPPTNAGLLNGVCRRRELRAGAVTERTITRAELLRAERIWLGNALRGRFEVSLVCDD
;
A
#
# COMPACT_ATOMS: atom_id res chain seq x y z
N ARG A 1 1.30 -4.88 2.75
CA ARG A 1 2.70 -4.37 2.71
C ARG A 1 2.71 -3.03 1.99
N ALA A 2 3.66 -2.16 2.26
CA ALA A 2 3.88 -0.90 1.55
C ALA A 2 5.23 -0.96 0.81
N PHE A 3 5.30 -0.30 -0.34
CA PHE A 3 6.49 -0.27 -1.21
C PHE A 3 6.74 1.13 -1.73
N GLY A 4 7.99 1.40 -2.10
CA GLY A 4 8.42 2.69 -2.63
C GLY A 4 8.69 3.74 -1.54
N ASP A 5 8.72 4.99 -1.98
CA ASP A 5 9.12 6.13 -1.13
C ASP A 5 8.07 6.42 -0.04
N PRO A 6 8.43 6.33 1.26
CA PRO A 6 7.53 6.63 2.37
C PRO A 6 7.02 8.08 2.35
N TYR A 7 7.80 9.04 1.82
CA TYR A 7 7.35 10.42 1.69
C TYR A 7 6.18 10.55 0.72
N ARG A 8 6.23 9.86 -0.43
CA ARG A 8 5.13 9.86 -1.41
C ARG A 8 3.87 9.21 -0.84
N LEU A 9 4.02 8.10 -0.11
CA LEU A 9 2.89 7.47 0.57
C LEU A 9 2.26 8.44 1.58
N TYR A 10 3.08 9.10 2.41
CA TYR A 10 2.58 10.07 3.38
C TYR A 10 1.91 11.28 2.73
N GLN A 11 2.45 11.79 1.61
CA GLN A 11 1.80 12.86 0.83
C GLN A 11 0.41 12.45 0.34
N ARG A 12 0.27 11.24 -0.20
CA ARG A 12 -1.02 10.70 -0.65
C ARG A 12 -2.00 10.55 0.53
N LEU A 13 -1.55 10.01 1.65
CA LEU A 13 -2.35 9.90 2.88
C LEU A 13 -2.78 11.27 3.41
N ARG A 14 -1.89 12.27 3.37
CA ARG A 14 -2.19 13.65 3.78
C ARG A 14 -3.23 14.31 2.89
N ALA A 15 -3.16 14.08 1.57
CA ALA A 15 -4.17 14.57 0.63
C ALA A 15 -5.52 13.86 0.80
N ALA A 16 -5.51 12.55 1.05
CA ALA A 16 -6.71 11.75 1.25
C ALA A 16 -7.44 12.07 2.56
N GLN A 17 -6.71 12.40 3.63
CA GLN A 17 -7.32 12.84 4.89
C GLN A 17 -6.43 13.88 5.59
N PRO A 18 -6.65 15.18 5.36
CA PRO A 18 -6.03 16.24 6.15
C PRO A 18 -6.40 16.11 7.63
N VAL A 19 -5.42 16.30 8.52
CA VAL A 19 -5.58 16.28 9.98
C VAL A 19 -4.62 17.30 10.61
N HIS A 20 -4.96 17.77 11.81
CA HIS A 20 -4.18 18.77 12.53
C HIS A 20 -2.90 18.21 13.17
N TYR A 21 -2.91 16.94 13.60
CA TYR A 21 -1.83 16.35 14.39
C TYR A 21 -1.14 15.18 13.68
N GLY A 22 -0.94 15.31 12.36
CA GLY A 22 -0.24 14.29 11.58
C GLY A 22 1.27 14.32 11.78
N ALA A 23 1.93 13.16 11.64
CA ALA A 23 3.38 13.03 11.73
C ALA A 23 3.91 11.99 10.74
N LEU A 24 5.11 12.25 10.21
CA LEU A 24 5.94 11.25 9.52
C LEU A 24 7.25 11.14 10.30
N ILE A 25 7.52 9.96 10.86
CA ILE A 25 8.75 9.68 11.60
C ILE A 25 9.47 8.56 10.88
N LEU A 26 10.70 8.83 10.45
CA LEU A 26 11.60 7.85 9.87
C LEU A 26 12.61 7.40 10.94
N HIS A 27 12.85 6.11 11.04
CA HIS A 27 13.78 5.49 12.00
C HIS A 27 14.46 4.28 11.32
N PRO A 28 15.65 3.82 11.77
CA PRO A 28 16.27 2.59 11.27
C PRO A 28 15.34 1.36 11.22
N ASP A 29 14.40 1.26 12.18
CA ASP A 29 13.42 0.17 12.24
C ASP A 29 12.16 0.39 11.38
N GLY A 30 12.20 1.36 10.46
CA GLY A 30 11.14 1.64 9.50
C GLY A 30 10.53 3.04 9.65
N CYS A 31 9.20 3.16 9.61
CA CYS A 31 8.55 4.46 9.75
C CYS A 31 7.17 4.42 10.39
N LEU A 32 6.80 5.55 10.99
CA LEU A 32 5.47 5.83 11.52
C LEU A 32 4.83 6.93 10.68
N MET A 33 3.62 6.67 10.19
CA MET A 33 2.81 7.63 9.43
C MET A 33 1.51 7.88 10.17
N SER A 34 1.48 8.91 11.02
CA SER A 34 0.31 9.27 11.80
C SER A 34 -0.59 10.24 11.03
N ARG A 35 -1.87 9.89 10.93
CA ARG A 35 -2.96 10.79 10.53
C ARG A 35 -3.89 11.03 11.72
N SER A 36 -3.33 11.29 12.89
CA SER A 36 -4.11 11.50 14.11
C SER A 36 -4.96 12.78 14.04
N PRO A 37 -6.28 12.68 14.24
CA PRO A 37 -7.16 13.82 14.42
C PRO A 37 -7.19 14.35 15.88
N GLU A 38 -6.64 13.60 16.85
CA GLU A 38 -6.87 13.86 18.28
C GLU A 38 -5.64 14.43 18.99
N LEU A 39 -5.85 15.52 19.73
CA LEU A 39 -4.84 16.08 20.63
C LEU A 39 -4.92 15.38 21.98
N PHE A 40 -3.86 14.67 22.35
CA PHE A 40 -3.73 14.09 23.69
C PHE A 40 -3.54 15.21 24.72
N VAL A 41 -2.46 15.99 24.58
CA VAL A 41 -2.16 17.13 25.45
C VAL A 41 -1.20 18.09 24.76
N HIS A 42 -1.47 19.40 24.90
CA HIS A 42 -0.57 20.47 24.50
C HIS A 42 -0.26 21.36 25.69
N ARG A 43 1.02 21.70 25.88
CA ARG A 43 1.47 22.70 26.86
C ARG A 43 1.91 23.97 26.15
N ARG A 44 1.41 25.10 26.63
CA ARG A 44 1.92 26.44 26.32
C ARG A 44 2.08 27.23 27.61
N GLY A 45 3.32 27.43 28.05
CA GLY A 45 3.66 28.03 29.33
C GLY A 45 3.13 27.20 30.51
N ASP A 46 2.16 27.75 31.23
CA ASP A 46 1.49 27.14 32.40
C ASP A 46 0.11 26.55 32.06
N THR A 47 -0.26 26.49 30.78
CA THR A 47 -1.57 26.02 30.34
C THR A 47 -1.45 24.67 29.65
N LEU A 48 -2.23 23.69 30.11
CA LEU A 48 -2.46 22.43 29.40
C LEU A 48 -3.80 22.46 28.66
N THR A 49 -3.82 21.91 27.45
CA THR A 49 -5.01 21.76 26.63
C THR A 49 -5.13 20.32 26.14
N CYS A 50 -6.28 19.71 26.35
CA CYS A 50 -6.66 18.41 25.79
C CYS A 50 -7.86 18.60 24.87
N LYS A 51 -7.95 17.82 23.78
CA LYS A 51 -9.07 17.89 22.85
C LYS A 51 -9.62 16.50 22.55
N PRO A 52 -10.38 15.88 23.48
CA PRO A 52 -11.00 14.59 23.23
C PRO A 52 -11.96 14.63 22.05
N MET A 53 -12.09 13.48 21.39
CA MET A 53 -13.07 13.29 20.33
C MET A 53 -13.84 11.98 20.49
N LYS A 54 -15.17 12.08 20.39
CA LYS A 54 -16.13 10.97 20.42
C LYS A 54 -17.36 11.35 19.64
N GLY A 55 -17.86 10.40 18.86
CA GLY A 55 -18.93 10.57 17.89
C GLY A 55 -18.39 10.88 16.49
N THR A 56 -18.75 10.01 15.54
CA THR A 56 -18.36 10.10 14.14
C THR A 56 -19.61 9.96 13.29
N ALA A 57 -19.76 10.84 12.29
CA ALA A 57 -20.83 10.73 11.31
C ALA A 57 -20.27 10.79 9.88
N PRO A 58 -20.92 10.14 8.91
CA PRO A 58 -20.62 10.32 7.49
C PRO A 58 -20.67 11.80 7.07
N ILE A 59 -19.81 12.20 6.12
CA ILE A 59 -19.69 13.63 5.72
C ILE A 59 -20.94 14.17 5.02
N ASP A 60 -21.75 13.28 4.45
CA ASP A 60 -23.02 13.54 3.77
C ASP A 60 -24.20 13.74 4.72
N GLU A 61 -24.03 13.46 6.02
CA GLU A 61 -25.02 13.80 7.04
C GLU A 61 -24.82 15.24 7.55
N PRO A 62 -25.90 15.93 7.97
CA PRO A 62 -25.78 17.26 8.55
C PRO A 62 -25.04 17.18 9.90
N PRO A 63 -24.05 18.06 10.18
CA PRO A 63 -23.28 18.02 11.42
C PRO A 63 -24.16 18.20 12.67
N SER A 64 -25.31 18.87 12.52
CA SER A 64 -26.29 19.04 13.59
C SER A 64 -26.87 17.71 14.10
N ALA A 65 -26.99 16.68 13.23
CA ALA A 65 -27.42 15.36 13.66
C ALA A 65 -26.41 14.71 14.61
N LEU A 66 -25.11 14.86 14.32
CA LEU A 66 -24.05 14.40 15.21
C LEU A 66 -24.06 15.16 16.54
N THR A 67 -24.15 16.49 16.52
CA THR A 67 -24.13 17.31 17.74
C THR A 67 -25.39 17.18 18.58
N ALA A 68 -26.54 16.84 17.99
CA ALA A 68 -27.80 16.65 18.69
C ALA A 68 -27.98 15.22 19.24
N SER A 69 -27.20 14.26 18.75
CA SER A 69 -27.30 12.85 19.16
C SER A 69 -27.00 12.67 20.66
N GLU A 70 -27.98 12.19 21.41
CA GLU A 70 -27.86 11.96 22.85
C GLU A 70 -26.76 10.94 23.16
N LYS A 71 -26.66 9.85 22.39
CA LYS A 71 -25.60 8.84 22.51
C LYS A 71 -24.22 9.49 22.36
N ASN A 72 -23.98 10.20 21.26
CA ASN A 72 -22.67 10.80 20.98
C ASN A 72 -22.28 11.85 22.04
N ARG A 73 -23.24 12.67 22.49
CA ARG A 73 -23.03 13.64 23.57
C ARG A 73 -22.70 12.95 24.89
N ALA A 74 -23.39 11.88 25.24
CA ALA A 74 -23.15 11.12 26.47
C ALA A 74 -21.74 10.51 26.48
N GLU A 75 -21.33 9.87 25.38
CA GLU A 75 -19.99 9.31 25.23
C GLU A 75 -18.90 10.41 25.31
N ASN A 76 -19.10 11.52 24.60
CA ASN A 76 -18.15 12.63 24.61
C ASN A 76 -18.04 13.25 26.01
N LEU A 77 -19.17 13.49 26.68
CA LEU A 77 -19.22 14.05 28.03
C LEU A 77 -18.50 13.15 29.04
N MET A 78 -18.71 11.84 28.96
CA MET A 78 -18.02 10.87 29.82
C MET A 78 -16.49 10.99 29.68
N ILE A 79 -15.98 11.16 28.46
CA ILE A 79 -14.54 11.35 28.21
C ILE A 79 -14.07 12.73 28.70
N VAL A 80 -14.86 13.78 28.50
CA VAL A 80 -14.57 15.12 29.01
C VAL A 80 -14.43 15.09 30.53
N ASP A 81 -15.36 14.45 31.24
CA ASP A 81 -15.30 14.36 32.70
C ASP A 81 -14.11 13.56 33.20
N LEU A 82 -13.76 12.47 32.51
CA LEU A 82 -12.54 11.71 32.83
C LEU A 82 -11.28 12.56 32.65
N ILE A 83 -11.18 13.34 31.57
CA ILE A 83 -10.04 14.25 31.32
C ILE A 83 -10.02 15.40 32.33
N ARG A 84 -11.17 15.97 32.70
CA ARG A 84 -11.27 16.98 33.76
C ARG A 84 -10.77 16.46 35.10
N ASN A 85 -11.14 15.22 35.45
CA ASN A 85 -10.67 14.56 36.66
C ASN A 85 -9.15 14.34 36.65
N ASP A 86 -8.59 13.93 35.51
CA ASP A 86 -7.14 13.72 35.38
C ASP A 86 -6.37 15.05 35.44
N LEU A 87 -6.83 16.09 34.75
CA LEU A 87 -6.26 17.44 34.80
C LEU A 87 -6.42 18.11 36.18
N GLY A 88 -7.50 17.79 36.90
CA GLY A 88 -7.75 18.30 38.26
C GLY A 88 -6.71 17.86 39.28
N ARG A 89 -5.89 16.84 38.98
CA ARG A 89 -4.74 16.43 39.80
C ARG A 89 -3.53 17.34 39.63
N LEU A 90 -3.49 18.13 38.56
CA LEU A 90 -2.36 18.95 38.14
C LEU A 90 -2.60 20.46 38.32
N ALA A 91 -3.87 20.87 38.37
CA ALA A 91 -4.29 22.27 38.49
C ALA A 91 -4.94 22.54 39.85
N PRO A 92 -4.88 23.79 40.35
CA PRO A 92 -5.57 24.15 41.59
C PRO A 92 -7.11 24.05 41.42
N PRO A 93 -7.88 24.01 42.53
CA PRO A 93 -9.33 24.08 42.47
C PRO A 93 -9.82 25.25 41.61
N GLY A 94 -10.71 24.96 40.65
CA GLY A 94 -11.21 25.95 39.67
C GLY A 94 -10.27 26.21 38.48
N GLY A 95 -9.07 25.62 38.45
CA GLY A 95 -8.10 25.78 37.37
C GLY A 95 -8.41 24.96 36.11
N VAL A 96 -9.37 24.03 36.15
CA VAL A 96 -9.81 23.25 34.99
C VAL A 96 -11.08 23.84 34.40
N GLN A 97 -11.07 24.11 33.09
CA GLN A 97 -12.18 24.70 32.35
C GLN A 97 -12.52 23.87 31.10
N VAL A 98 -13.76 23.99 30.63
CA VAL A 98 -14.23 23.35 29.39
C VAL A 98 -14.72 24.44 28.44
N PRO A 99 -13.82 25.14 27.73
CA PRO A 99 -14.20 26.29 26.90
C PRO A 99 -15.09 25.93 25.70
N ALA A 100 -15.10 24.68 25.26
CA ALA A 100 -15.93 24.21 24.15
C ALA A 100 -16.42 22.77 24.38
N LEU A 101 -17.69 22.51 24.09
CA LEU A 101 -18.34 21.21 24.20
C LEU A 101 -19.10 20.86 22.93
N PHE A 102 -18.93 19.62 22.46
CA PHE A 102 -19.70 19.01 21.37
C PHE A 102 -19.57 19.75 20.01
N GLU A 103 -18.40 20.30 19.71
CA GLU A 103 -18.13 20.93 18.42
C GLU A 103 -17.97 19.88 17.32
N ALA A 104 -18.72 20.02 16.23
CA ALA A 104 -18.53 19.19 15.04
C ALA A 104 -17.42 19.77 14.15
N GLU A 105 -16.36 19.01 13.96
CA GLU A 105 -15.25 19.34 13.07
C GLU A 105 -15.36 18.58 11.74
N PRO A 106 -15.22 19.27 10.59
CA PRO A 106 -15.20 18.60 9.30
C PRO A 106 -13.84 17.94 9.03
N TYR A 107 -13.85 16.67 8.65
CA TYR A 107 -12.74 15.98 7.98
C TYR A 107 -13.17 15.61 6.55
N ARG A 108 -12.20 15.30 5.67
CA ARG A 108 -12.50 15.04 4.24
C ARG A 108 -13.56 13.96 4.00
N THR A 109 -13.64 12.96 4.87
CA THR A 109 -14.50 11.78 4.68
C THR A 109 -15.57 11.62 5.76
N LEU A 110 -15.59 12.46 6.79
CA LEU A 110 -16.48 12.32 7.96
C LEU A 110 -16.55 13.61 8.79
N TRP A 111 -17.59 13.72 9.61
CA TRP A 111 -17.65 14.65 10.74
C TRP A 111 -17.12 13.99 12.01
N GLN A 112 -16.48 14.78 12.87
CA GLN A 112 -15.99 14.34 14.17
C GLN A 112 -16.46 15.30 15.26
N MET A 113 -17.07 14.79 16.32
CA MET A 113 -17.40 15.60 17.49
C MET A 113 -16.18 15.67 18.42
N THR A 114 -15.86 16.90 18.85
CA THR A 114 -14.74 17.24 19.72
C THR A 114 -15.18 18.14 20.88
N SER A 115 -14.42 18.11 21.96
CA SER A 115 -14.58 19.03 23.10
C SER A 115 -13.19 19.49 23.54
N THR A 116 -13.08 20.69 24.12
CA THR A 116 -11.80 21.23 24.59
C THR A 116 -11.81 21.34 26.10
N VAL A 117 -10.78 20.80 26.76
CA VAL A 117 -10.57 20.91 28.21
C VAL A 117 -9.21 21.57 28.44
N THR A 118 -9.18 22.60 29.29
CA THR A 118 -7.95 23.32 29.64
C THR A 118 -7.70 23.26 31.14
N ALA A 119 -6.43 23.35 31.52
CA ALA A 119 -6.00 23.43 32.91
C ALA A 119 -4.92 24.50 33.08
N ARG A 120 -5.14 25.45 34.00
CA ARG A 120 -4.21 26.54 34.30
C ARG A 120 -4.39 27.07 35.74
N PRO A 121 -3.30 27.46 36.43
CA PRO A 121 -1.90 27.21 36.08
C PRO A 121 -1.48 25.77 36.38
N VAL A 122 -0.58 25.22 35.57
CA VAL A 122 0.07 23.93 35.77
C VAL A 122 1.59 24.13 35.74
N SER A 123 2.23 23.86 36.88
CA SER A 123 3.69 23.94 37.03
C SER A 123 4.39 22.58 36.96
N ALA A 124 3.63 21.48 36.97
CA ALA A 124 4.16 20.12 37.00
C ALA A 124 5.14 19.83 35.84
N PRO A 125 6.19 19.03 36.07
CA PRO A 125 7.08 18.57 35.02
C PRO A 125 6.38 17.55 34.10
N LEU A 126 6.92 17.35 32.89
CA LEU A 126 6.34 16.45 31.88
C LEU A 126 6.05 15.04 32.42
N GLY A 127 6.94 14.47 33.23
CA GLY A 127 6.77 13.12 33.78
C GLY A 127 5.50 12.99 34.65
N GLU A 128 5.25 13.97 35.52
CA GLU A 128 4.04 14.00 36.36
C GLU A 128 2.78 14.24 35.53
N ILE A 129 2.86 15.11 34.51
CA ILE A 129 1.77 15.35 33.57
C ILE A 129 1.40 14.04 32.84
N LEU A 130 2.40 13.32 32.32
CA LEU A 130 2.16 12.05 31.64
C LEU A 130 1.62 10.99 32.61
N GLN A 131 2.13 10.91 33.84
CA GLN A 131 1.62 9.96 34.84
C GLN A 131 0.15 10.21 35.19
N ALA A 132 -0.29 11.47 35.23
CA ALA A 132 -1.68 11.82 35.50
C ALA A 132 -2.60 11.54 34.30
N LEU A 133 -2.14 11.88 33.08
CA LEU A 133 -2.99 11.90 31.89
C LEU A 133 -2.94 10.60 31.05
N PHE A 134 -1.81 9.88 31.05
CA PHE A 134 -1.56 8.75 30.14
C PHE A 134 -2.07 7.41 30.70
N PRO A 135 -2.59 6.51 29.84
CA PRO A 135 -2.96 6.73 28.44
C PRO A 135 -4.21 7.61 28.31
N CYS A 136 -4.41 8.17 27.11
CA CYS A 136 -5.53 9.05 26.84
C CYS A 136 -6.88 8.35 27.12
N GLY A 137 -7.80 9.08 27.76
CA GLY A 137 -9.09 8.56 28.19
C GLY A 137 -9.97 8.04 27.05
N SER A 138 -9.93 8.70 25.89
CA SER A 138 -10.75 8.39 24.72
C SER A 138 -10.43 7.03 24.08
N VAL A 139 -9.24 6.49 24.32
CA VAL A 139 -8.75 5.24 23.71
C VAL A 139 -8.62 4.08 24.70
N THR A 140 -9.06 4.28 25.93
CA THR A 140 -9.13 3.23 26.96
C THR A 140 -10.58 2.92 27.28
N GLY A 141 -11.21 3.75 28.11
CA GLY A 141 -12.56 3.59 28.63
C GLY A 141 -12.68 4.18 30.04
N ALA A 142 -13.89 4.18 30.59
CA ALA A 142 -14.17 4.68 31.93
C ALA A 142 -14.87 3.57 32.75
N PRO A 143 -14.39 3.21 33.96
CA PRO A 143 -13.15 3.66 34.62
C PRO A 143 -11.85 3.17 33.94
N LYS A 144 -10.83 4.04 33.84
CA LYS A 144 -9.60 3.83 33.05
C LYS A 144 -8.87 2.51 33.37
N ILE A 145 -8.61 2.24 34.64
CA ILE A 145 -7.87 1.03 35.08
C ILE A 145 -8.62 -0.23 34.69
N ARG A 146 -9.93 -0.30 34.99
CA ARG A 146 -10.75 -1.47 34.69
C ARG A 146 -10.88 -1.71 33.19
N ALA A 147 -11.04 -0.64 32.40
CA ALA A 147 -11.04 -0.74 30.94
C ALA A 147 -9.71 -1.34 30.42
N MET A 148 -8.56 -0.89 30.93
CA MET A 148 -7.26 -1.44 30.53
C MET A 148 -7.07 -2.92 30.90
N GLU A 149 -7.60 -3.38 32.04
CA GLU A 149 -7.59 -4.80 32.41
C GLU A 149 -8.40 -5.66 31.44
N ILE A 150 -9.58 -5.17 31.04
CA ILE A 150 -10.45 -5.84 30.07
C ILE A 150 -9.73 -5.89 28.70
N LEU A 151 -9.17 -4.77 28.24
CA LEU A 151 -8.43 -4.71 26.98
C LEU A 151 -7.25 -5.69 26.97
N ARG A 152 -6.49 -5.79 28.07
CA ARG A 152 -5.39 -6.76 28.19
C ARG A 152 -5.85 -8.22 28.07
N THR A 153 -7.10 -8.50 28.46
CA THR A 153 -7.68 -9.86 28.38
C THR A 153 -8.22 -10.16 26.98
N LEU A 154 -8.78 -9.16 26.30
CA LEU A 154 -9.47 -9.33 25.01
C LEU A 154 -8.56 -9.15 23.78
N GLU A 155 -7.52 -8.32 23.87
CA GLU A 155 -6.64 -8.02 22.74
C GLU A 155 -5.55 -9.09 22.55
N THR A 156 -5.16 -9.33 21.29
CA THR A 156 -4.23 -10.40 20.90
C THR A 156 -2.77 -10.11 21.21
N GLY A 157 -2.45 -8.92 21.73
CA GLY A 157 -1.09 -8.51 22.05
C GLY A 157 -1.00 -7.05 22.46
N PRO A 158 0.22 -6.57 22.78
CA PRO A 158 0.44 -5.17 23.15
C PRO A 158 0.14 -4.24 21.96
N ARG A 159 -0.49 -3.10 22.24
CA ARG A 159 -0.83 -2.08 21.23
C ARG A 159 0.39 -1.37 20.62
N GLY A 160 1.53 -1.38 21.29
CA GLY A 160 2.73 -0.66 20.85
C GLY A 160 2.45 0.85 20.77
N ILE A 161 2.73 1.47 19.62
CA ILE A 161 2.48 2.90 19.41
C ILE A 161 0.98 3.25 19.33
N TYR A 162 0.12 2.30 18.94
CA TYR A 162 -1.31 2.53 18.82
C TYR A 162 -1.89 2.95 20.17
N CYS A 163 -2.65 4.05 20.20
CA CYS A 163 -3.17 4.66 21.42
C CYS A 163 -2.11 5.16 22.42
N GLY A 164 -0.85 5.29 21.99
CA GLY A 164 0.24 5.91 22.75
C GLY A 164 0.25 7.44 22.62
N ALA A 165 1.43 8.01 22.37
CA ALA A 165 1.61 9.45 22.14
C ALA A 165 2.71 9.72 21.09
N ILE A 166 2.44 10.59 20.11
CA ILE A 166 3.45 11.11 19.16
C ILE A 166 3.43 12.63 19.24
N GLY A 167 4.60 13.26 19.27
CA GLY A 167 4.68 14.70 19.45
C GLY A 167 6.07 15.29 19.42
N TRP A 168 6.17 16.52 19.90
CA TRP A 168 7.41 17.25 20.07
C TRP A 168 7.50 17.87 21.46
N ILE A 169 8.73 18.12 21.91
CA ILE A 169 9.05 18.85 23.13
C ILE A 169 10.04 19.95 22.72
N ALA A 170 9.73 21.21 23.04
CA ALA A 170 10.58 22.35 22.76
C ALA A 170 11.53 22.62 23.94
N PRO A 171 12.67 23.30 23.70
CA PRO A 171 13.64 23.62 24.76
C PRO A 171 13.08 24.43 25.93
N ASN A 172 11.98 25.17 25.73
CA ASN A 172 11.30 25.94 26.77
C ASN A 172 10.36 25.09 27.65
N GLY A 173 10.25 23.78 27.39
CA GLY A 173 9.37 22.86 28.11
C GLY A 173 7.94 22.78 27.57
N ASP A 174 7.58 23.57 26.54
CA ASP A 174 6.32 23.38 25.82
C ASP A 174 6.37 22.08 25.03
N PHE A 175 5.21 21.47 24.83
CA PHE A 175 5.10 20.21 24.08
C PHE A 175 3.73 20.07 23.45
N SER A 176 3.62 19.19 22.47
CA SER A 176 2.33 18.78 21.92
C SER A 176 2.37 17.31 21.57
N PHE A 177 1.47 16.52 22.14
CA PHE A 177 1.30 15.11 21.85
C PHE A 177 -0.08 14.83 21.28
N ASN A 178 -0.14 14.02 20.24
CA ASN A 178 -1.36 13.47 19.68
C ASN A 178 -1.68 12.11 20.31
N VAL A 179 -2.85 11.54 19.96
CA VAL A 179 -3.14 10.12 20.19
C VAL A 179 -2.90 9.35 18.88
N PRO A 180 -1.96 8.39 18.77
CA PRO A 180 -1.64 7.68 17.53
C PRO A 180 -2.73 6.68 17.10
N ILE A 181 -3.88 7.21 16.68
CA ILE A 181 -4.93 6.53 15.93
C ILE A 181 -4.79 6.89 14.45
N ARG A 182 -5.37 6.09 13.54
CA ARG A 182 -5.16 6.25 12.08
C ARG A 182 -3.67 6.38 11.73
N THR A 183 -2.85 5.53 12.34
CA THR A 183 -1.39 5.58 12.27
C THR A 183 -0.86 4.28 11.69
N LEU A 184 -0.03 4.38 10.65
CA LEU A 184 0.64 3.23 10.04
C LEU A 184 2.01 3.05 10.68
N ALA A 185 2.33 1.81 11.06
CA ALA A 185 3.69 1.39 11.37
C ALA A 185 4.18 0.50 10.22
N ILE A 186 5.29 0.87 9.62
CA ILE A 186 5.87 0.16 8.47
C ILE A 186 7.29 -0.26 8.83
N THR A 187 7.59 -1.55 8.76
CA THR A 187 8.92 -2.11 9.01
C THR A 187 9.86 -1.89 7.82
N PRO A 188 11.19 -2.10 7.93
CA PRO A 188 12.11 -1.97 6.80
C PRO A 188 11.78 -2.91 5.64
N SER A 189 11.22 -4.09 5.92
CA SER A 189 10.75 -5.05 4.90
C SER A 189 9.41 -4.68 4.23
N GLY A 190 8.84 -3.51 4.56
CA GLY A 190 7.56 -3.05 4.03
C GLY A 190 6.33 -3.70 4.66
N ALA A 191 6.45 -4.51 5.72
CA ALA A 191 5.29 -4.95 6.49
C ALA A 191 4.59 -3.75 7.12
N LEU A 192 3.31 -3.56 6.79
CA LEU A 192 2.50 -2.44 7.23
C LEU A 192 1.48 -2.94 8.25
N ARG A 193 1.37 -2.24 9.37
CA ARG A 193 0.34 -2.45 10.39
C ARG A 193 -0.42 -1.15 10.64
N CYS A 194 -1.74 -1.23 10.63
CA CYS A 194 -2.64 -0.14 11.00
C CYS A 194 -3.70 -0.69 11.96
N HIS A 195 -3.75 -0.15 13.17
CA HIS A 195 -4.76 -0.51 14.14
C HIS A 195 -5.98 0.40 14.02
N THR A 196 -7.15 -0.12 14.38
CA THR A 196 -8.41 0.62 14.50
C THR A 196 -9.19 0.04 15.67
N GLY A 197 -10.20 0.77 16.12
CA GLY A 197 -11.05 0.33 17.22
C GLY A 197 -12.26 1.23 17.38
N SER A 198 -13.19 0.79 18.20
CA SER A 198 -14.39 1.53 18.57
C SER A 198 -14.62 1.53 20.08
N GLY A 199 -15.41 2.48 20.57
CA GLY A 199 -15.81 2.55 21.97
C GLY A 199 -17.02 1.65 22.19
N ILE A 200 -16.93 0.73 23.15
CA ILE A 200 -18.04 -0.19 23.45
C ILE A 200 -18.80 0.32 24.66
N VAL A 201 -20.10 0.51 24.50
CA VAL A 201 -21.07 0.83 25.56
C VAL A 201 -22.09 -0.30 25.69
N ASN A 202 -22.96 -0.23 26.71
CA ASN A 202 -23.89 -1.32 27.03
C ASN A 202 -24.88 -1.66 25.89
N ASP A 203 -25.21 -0.67 25.08
CA ASP A 203 -26.13 -0.75 23.94
C ASP A 203 -25.41 -0.75 22.57
N SER A 204 -24.09 -1.00 22.55
CA SER A 204 -23.34 -1.15 21.30
C SER A 204 -23.79 -2.38 20.51
N ASP A 205 -24.01 -2.19 19.21
CA ASP A 205 -24.24 -3.26 18.23
C ASP A 205 -22.90 -3.71 17.61
N PRO A 206 -22.47 -4.98 17.76
CA PRO A 206 -21.19 -5.45 17.23
C PRO A 206 -20.97 -5.20 15.74
N ALA A 207 -22.02 -5.28 14.91
CA ALA A 207 -21.90 -5.03 13.48
C ALA A 207 -21.65 -3.54 13.21
N GLY A 208 -22.41 -2.65 13.83
CA GLY A 208 -22.20 -1.21 13.76
C GLY A 208 -20.80 -0.77 14.23
N GLU A 209 -20.29 -1.35 15.33
CA GLU A 209 -18.94 -1.03 15.82
C GLU A 209 -17.84 -1.48 14.86
N TRP A 210 -18.05 -2.61 14.17
CA TRP A 210 -17.16 -3.09 13.11
C TRP A 210 -17.20 -2.16 11.87
N ASP A 211 -18.39 -1.73 11.47
CA ASP A 211 -18.55 -0.78 10.37
C ASP A 211 -17.91 0.57 10.68
N GLU A 212 -17.98 1.04 11.93
CA GLU A 212 -17.24 2.22 12.39
C GLU A 212 -15.72 2.02 12.29
N CYS A 213 -15.21 0.85 12.66
CA CYS A 213 -13.80 0.50 12.51
C CYS A 213 -13.36 0.55 11.04
N LEU A 214 -14.17 0.00 10.12
CA LEU A 214 -13.92 0.04 8.68
C LEU A 214 -14.01 1.47 8.12
N LEU A 215 -14.97 2.27 8.58
CA LEU A 215 -15.13 3.68 8.23
C LEU A 215 -13.87 4.48 8.62
N LYS A 216 -13.34 4.27 9.83
CA LYS A 216 -12.11 4.89 10.31
C LYS A 216 -10.87 4.50 9.49
N LEU A 217 -10.88 3.34 8.83
CA LEU A 217 -9.78 2.85 7.98
C LEU A 217 -9.87 3.32 6.52
N ARG A 218 -10.97 3.95 6.09
CA ARG A 218 -11.17 4.36 4.68
C ARG A 218 -10.09 5.30 4.13
N PHE A 219 -9.42 6.07 4.98
CA PHE A 219 -8.31 6.93 4.56
C PHE A 219 -7.14 6.15 3.95
N LEU A 220 -6.96 4.89 4.38
CA LEU A 220 -5.96 3.97 3.88
C LEU A 220 -6.56 3.06 2.80
N THR A 221 -7.71 2.44 3.08
CA THR A 221 -8.26 1.39 2.20
C THR A 221 -8.85 1.94 0.90
N ARG A 222 -9.21 3.23 0.85
CA ARG A 222 -9.63 3.93 -0.37
C ARG A 222 -8.52 4.81 -0.95
N LEU A 223 -7.28 4.65 -0.50
CA LEU A 223 -6.16 5.42 -1.06
C LEU A 223 -5.96 4.99 -2.53
N PRO A 224 -6.21 5.87 -3.53
CA PRO A 224 -6.20 5.47 -4.93
C PRO A 224 -4.81 5.03 -5.34
N SER A 225 -4.64 3.79 -5.84
CA SER A 225 -3.37 3.33 -6.42
C SER A 225 -3.33 3.63 -7.91
N ASP A 226 -2.25 4.25 -8.39
CA ASP A 226 -2.03 4.49 -9.82
C ASP A 226 -1.46 3.25 -10.54
N ILE A 227 -1.27 2.15 -9.81
CA ILE A 227 -0.78 0.89 -10.36
C ILE A 227 -1.94 0.17 -11.07
N GLN A 228 -1.70 -0.25 -12.31
CA GLN A 228 -2.60 -1.10 -13.08
C GLN A 228 -1.93 -2.43 -13.37
N LEU A 229 -2.72 -3.51 -13.48
CA LEU A 229 -2.26 -4.77 -14.04
C LEU A 229 -2.22 -4.66 -15.56
N ILE A 230 -1.23 -5.28 -16.18
CA ILE A 230 -1.03 -5.23 -17.63
C ILE A 230 -1.02 -6.64 -18.19
N GLU A 231 -1.78 -6.82 -19.26
CA GLU A 231 -1.59 -7.91 -20.19
C GLU A 231 -1.12 -7.42 -21.56
N THR A 232 -0.38 -8.26 -22.26
CA THR A 232 0.08 -7.98 -23.62
C THR A 232 -0.05 -9.25 -24.41
N LEU A 233 -1.07 -9.28 -25.27
CA LEU A 233 -1.54 -10.46 -25.98
C LEU A 233 -1.25 -10.28 -27.47
N ARG A 234 -0.97 -11.40 -28.14
CA ARG A 234 -1.00 -11.49 -29.59
C ARG A 234 -2.46 -11.66 -30.00
N CYS A 235 -2.92 -10.86 -30.94
CA CYS A 235 -4.24 -11.01 -31.56
C CYS A 235 -4.05 -11.39 -33.03
N GLU A 236 -4.67 -12.48 -33.46
CA GLU A 236 -4.76 -12.90 -34.86
C GLU A 236 -6.16 -12.56 -35.38
N GLY A 237 -6.36 -11.29 -35.75
CA GLY A 237 -7.64 -10.77 -36.20
C GLY A 237 -8.13 -11.47 -37.46
N GLY A 238 -9.31 -12.08 -37.38
CA GLY A 238 -9.91 -12.88 -38.45
C GLY A 238 -9.54 -14.37 -38.47
N SER A 239 -8.83 -14.86 -37.43
CA SER A 239 -8.55 -16.29 -37.23
C SER A 239 -9.56 -16.94 -36.27
N ASP A 240 -9.63 -18.27 -36.26
CA ASP A 240 -10.43 -19.04 -35.28
C ASP A 240 -9.78 -19.01 -33.88
N ASP A 241 -8.45 -19.00 -33.80
CA ASP A 241 -7.68 -18.80 -32.56
C ASP A 241 -7.21 -17.34 -32.47
N VAL A 242 -8.15 -16.46 -32.13
CA VAL A 242 -7.96 -15.00 -32.14
C VAL A 242 -6.91 -14.55 -31.11
N TYR A 243 -6.86 -15.17 -29.93
CA TYR A 243 -5.91 -14.83 -28.88
C TYR A 243 -5.18 -16.09 -28.41
N PRO A 244 -4.05 -16.43 -29.05
CA PRO A 244 -3.23 -17.53 -28.60
C PRO A 244 -2.86 -17.37 -27.13
N TRP A 245 -3.04 -18.44 -26.36
CA TRP A 245 -2.70 -18.53 -24.93
C TRP A 245 -3.57 -17.66 -24.01
N LEU A 246 -4.78 -17.29 -24.45
CA LEU A 246 -5.72 -16.47 -23.67
C LEU A 246 -5.92 -16.99 -22.24
N GLU A 247 -6.12 -18.30 -22.07
CA GLU A 247 -6.30 -18.91 -20.74
C GLU A 247 -5.10 -18.66 -19.81
N ASP A 248 -3.87 -18.75 -20.32
CA ASP A 248 -2.67 -18.49 -19.53
C ASP A 248 -2.56 -17.00 -19.15
N HIS A 249 -3.01 -16.09 -20.03
CA HIS A 249 -3.08 -14.66 -19.74
C HIS A 249 -4.10 -14.36 -18.64
N LEU A 250 -5.31 -14.90 -18.75
CA LEU A 250 -6.37 -14.73 -17.76
C LEU A 250 -5.96 -15.31 -16.40
N ALA A 251 -5.38 -16.51 -16.37
CA ALA A 251 -4.89 -17.12 -15.14
C ALA A 251 -3.85 -16.23 -14.44
N ARG A 252 -2.91 -15.63 -15.19
CA ARG A 252 -1.91 -14.70 -14.62
C ARG A 252 -2.57 -13.43 -14.10
N LEU A 253 -3.48 -12.84 -14.88
CA LEU A 253 -4.19 -11.61 -14.53
C LEU A 253 -5.00 -11.82 -13.23
N SER A 254 -5.82 -12.87 -13.17
CA SER A 254 -6.64 -13.21 -12.00
C SER A 254 -5.79 -13.52 -10.77
N THR A 255 -4.69 -14.27 -10.92
CA THR A 255 -3.76 -14.54 -9.80
C THR A 255 -3.16 -13.24 -9.25
N SER A 256 -2.74 -12.34 -10.14
CA SER A 256 -2.17 -11.04 -9.73
C SER A 256 -3.24 -10.14 -9.12
N ALA A 257 -4.46 -10.16 -9.64
CA ALA A 257 -5.58 -9.39 -9.12
C ALA A 257 -5.95 -9.83 -7.71
N ALA A 258 -6.04 -11.14 -7.46
CA ALA A 258 -6.30 -11.68 -6.13
C ALA A 258 -5.17 -11.32 -5.14
N ALA A 259 -3.91 -11.45 -5.56
CA ALA A 259 -2.76 -11.16 -4.71
C ALA A 259 -2.65 -9.67 -4.34
N LEU A 260 -3.03 -8.77 -5.24
CA LEU A 260 -2.89 -7.32 -5.08
C LEU A 260 -4.20 -6.60 -4.72
N GLY A 261 -5.31 -7.33 -4.58
CA GLY A 261 -6.62 -6.78 -4.22
C GLY A 261 -7.27 -5.93 -5.31
N PHE A 262 -7.12 -6.33 -6.57
CA PHE A 262 -7.81 -5.71 -7.72
C PHE A 262 -9.16 -6.39 -7.93
N ALA A 263 -10.20 -5.61 -8.26
CA ALA A 263 -11.41 -6.18 -8.82
C ALA A 263 -11.11 -6.74 -10.22
N CYS A 264 -11.44 -8.00 -10.47
CA CYS A 264 -11.19 -8.66 -11.74
C CYS A 264 -12.30 -9.65 -12.05
N ASP A 265 -13.11 -9.32 -13.06
CA ASP A 265 -14.06 -10.25 -13.67
C ASP A 265 -13.44 -10.80 -14.95
N ALA A 266 -13.06 -12.09 -14.92
CA ALA A 266 -12.45 -12.76 -16.06
C ALA A 266 -13.39 -12.85 -17.27
N HIS A 267 -14.70 -12.94 -17.06
CA HIS A 267 -15.67 -12.97 -18.16
C HIS A 267 -15.75 -11.60 -18.84
N ALA A 268 -15.86 -10.52 -18.06
CA ALA A 268 -15.84 -9.17 -18.60
C ALA A 268 -14.52 -8.89 -19.37
N VAL A 269 -13.38 -9.36 -18.88
CA VAL A 269 -12.09 -9.26 -19.60
C VAL A 269 -12.15 -9.98 -20.94
N CYS A 270 -12.67 -11.22 -20.98
CA CYS A 270 -12.85 -11.97 -22.21
C CYS A 270 -13.74 -11.23 -23.22
N ASP A 271 -14.89 -10.72 -22.77
CA ASP A 271 -15.85 -10.03 -23.63
C ASP A 271 -15.23 -8.79 -24.29
N VAL A 272 -14.51 -7.98 -23.52
CA VAL A 272 -13.83 -6.78 -24.04
C VAL A 272 -12.72 -7.15 -25.03
N LEU A 273 -11.95 -8.21 -24.76
CA LEU A 273 -10.93 -8.72 -25.69
C LEU A 273 -11.55 -9.22 -27.00
N GLN A 274 -12.61 -10.02 -26.92
CA GLN A 274 -13.32 -10.55 -28.10
C GLN A 274 -13.93 -9.41 -28.93
N ASN A 275 -14.57 -8.44 -28.28
CA ASN A 275 -15.10 -7.25 -28.95
C ASN A 275 -14.01 -6.46 -29.67
N THR A 276 -12.85 -6.28 -29.03
CA THR A 276 -11.69 -5.62 -29.65
C THR A 276 -11.25 -6.36 -30.91
N ALA A 277 -11.12 -7.69 -30.85
CA ALA A 277 -10.61 -8.48 -31.96
C ALA A 277 -11.52 -8.47 -33.19
N ARG A 278 -12.85 -8.32 -33.03
CA ARG A 278 -13.79 -8.20 -34.16
C ARG A 278 -13.46 -7.02 -35.09
N ALA A 279 -12.80 -5.98 -34.57
CA ALA A 279 -12.38 -4.82 -35.34
C ALA A 279 -10.99 -4.96 -35.98
N LEU A 280 -10.25 -6.05 -35.69
CA LEU A 280 -8.86 -6.23 -36.11
C LEU A 280 -8.74 -7.23 -37.25
N LYS A 281 -7.81 -6.97 -38.17
CA LYS A 281 -7.40 -7.89 -39.22
C LYS A 281 -5.88 -8.08 -39.18
N GLY A 282 -5.43 -9.33 -39.33
CA GLY A 282 -4.02 -9.69 -39.26
C GLY A 282 -3.48 -9.71 -37.82
N THR A 283 -2.16 -9.72 -37.68
CA THR A 283 -1.51 -9.84 -36.37
C THR A 283 -1.36 -8.48 -35.67
N HIS A 284 -1.90 -8.36 -34.46
CA HIS A 284 -1.80 -7.17 -33.62
C HIS A 284 -1.19 -7.51 -32.25
N ARG A 285 -0.53 -6.52 -31.66
CA ARG A 285 -0.24 -6.48 -30.23
C ARG A 285 -1.42 -5.79 -29.56
N VAL A 286 -2.12 -6.51 -28.69
CA VAL A 286 -3.18 -5.97 -27.85
C VAL A 286 -2.63 -5.81 -26.43
N ARG A 287 -2.69 -4.60 -25.90
CA ARG A 287 -2.32 -4.28 -24.54
C ARG A 287 -3.57 -3.97 -23.74
N LEU A 288 -3.80 -4.77 -22.71
CA LEU A 288 -4.87 -4.58 -21.73
C LEU A 288 -4.29 -4.00 -20.45
N CYS A 289 -4.93 -2.98 -19.90
CA CYS A 289 -4.67 -2.43 -18.58
C CYS A 289 -5.93 -2.61 -17.71
N LEU A 290 -5.77 -3.19 -16.52
CA LEU A 290 -6.83 -3.35 -15.52
C LEU A 290 -6.52 -2.47 -14.31
N SER A 291 -7.42 -1.56 -13.98
CA SER A 291 -7.34 -0.72 -12.79
C SER A 291 -7.72 -1.48 -11.52
N GLN A 292 -7.40 -0.91 -10.35
CA GLN A 292 -7.77 -1.51 -9.07
C GLN A 292 -9.30 -1.68 -8.88
N THR A 293 -10.09 -0.79 -9.50
CA THR A 293 -11.56 -0.82 -9.44
C THR A 293 -12.19 -1.74 -10.50
N GLY A 294 -11.39 -2.38 -11.34
CA GLY A 294 -11.87 -3.29 -12.39
C GLY A 294 -12.14 -2.62 -13.73
N GLU A 295 -11.76 -1.35 -13.90
CA GLU A 295 -11.84 -0.68 -15.20
C GLU A 295 -10.82 -1.29 -16.17
N ILE A 296 -11.27 -1.62 -17.37
CA ILE A 296 -10.46 -2.25 -18.42
C ILE A 296 -10.23 -1.24 -19.55
N VAL A 297 -8.97 -0.96 -19.85
CA VAL A 297 -8.57 -0.15 -20.99
C VAL A 297 -7.75 -1.00 -21.95
N ILE A 298 -8.15 -1.03 -23.22
CA ILE A 298 -7.43 -1.75 -24.27
C ILE A 298 -6.85 -0.77 -25.28
N THR A 299 -5.60 -1.02 -25.65
CA THR A 299 -4.91 -0.38 -26.77
C THR A 299 -4.37 -1.46 -27.70
N HIS A 300 -4.26 -1.18 -28.99
CA HIS A 300 -3.73 -2.14 -29.95
C HIS A 300 -2.91 -1.46 -31.04
N GLU A 301 -1.93 -2.20 -31.57
CA GLU A 301 -1.10 -1.78 -32.70
C GLU A 301 -0.76 -3.00 -33.58
N ALA A 302 -0.55 -2.78 -34.87
CA ALA A 302 -0.13 -3.84 -35.79
C ALA A 302 1.23 -4.41 -35.35
N LEU A 303 1.34 -5.73 -35.26
CA LEU A 303 2.57 -6.39 -34.83
C LEU A 303 3.46 -6.71 -36.03
N ALA A 304 4.49 -5.90 -36.24
CA ALA A 304 5.49 -6.19 -37.27
C ALA A 304 6.22 -7.53 -36.99
N PRO A 305 6.60 -8.29 -38.02
CA PRO A 305 7.47 -9.45 -37.88
C PRO A 305 8.86 -9.04 -37.37
N LEU A 306 9.60 -9.98 -36.79
CA LEU A 306 11.01 -9.75 -36.48
C LEU A 306 11.81 -9.72 -37.79
N SER A 307 12.68 -8.75 -37.95
CA SER A 307 13.58 -8.63 -39.10
C SER A 307 15.03 -8.81 -38.67
N GLY A 308 15.76 -9.68 -39.37
CA GLY A 308 17.17 -9.94 -39.15
C GLY A 308 17.49 -10.65 -37.82
N PRO A 309 18.79 -10.90 -37.56
CA PRO A 309 19.26 -11.43 -36.29
C PRO A 309 18.88 -10.51 -35.13
N GLN A 310 18.42 -11.09 -34.03
CA GLN A 310 18.04 -10.33 -32.84
C GLN A 310 19.20 -10.31 -31.84
N THR A 311 19.39 -9.19 -31.17
CA THR A 311 20.43 -9.03 -30.14
C THR A 311 19.83 -8.59 -28.81
N VAL A 312 20.57 -8.81 -27.73
CA VAL A 312 20.19 -8.42 -26.37
C VAL A 312 21.42 -7.85 -25.66
N SER A 313 21.24 -6.83 -24.83
CA SER A 313 22.31 -6.26 -23.99
C SER A 313 22.09 -6.56 -22.50
N LEU A 314 23.06 -6.20 -21.65
CA LEU A 314 22.97 -6.34 -20.20
C LEU A 314 22.72 -4.99 -19.54
N SER A 315 21.80 -4.94 -18.57
CA SER A 315 21.62 -3.75 -17.76
C SER A 315 22.75 -3.63 -16.74
N ALA A 316 23.17 -2.39 -16.47
CA ALA A 316 23.97 -2.06 -15.29
C ALA A 316 23.13 -2.04 -14.00
N HIS A 317 21.80 -2.03 -14.11
CA HIS A 317 20.90 -2.06 -12.95
C HIS A 317 20.76 -3.48 -12.39
N VAL A 318 20.86 -3.55 -11.07
CA VAL A 318 20.66 -4.77 -10.28
C VAL A 318 19.23 -4.79 -9.76
N LEU A 319 18.49 -5.88 -9.99
CA LEU A 319 17.15 -6.09 -9.45
C LEU A 319 17.24 -6.54 -7.99
N ASP A 320 16.27 -6.10 -7.18
CA ASP A 320 16.03 -6.65 -5.85
C ASP A 320 15.11 -7.87 -5.99
N SER A 321 15.67 -9.06 -5.84
CA SER A 321 14.94 -10.33 -6.01
C SER A 321 13.73 -10.47 -5.08
N THR A 322 13.73 -9.73 -3.97
CA THR A 322 12.68 -9.72 -2.95
C THR A 322 11.55 -8.73 -3.26
N HIS A 323 11.71 -7.89 -4.30
CA HIS A 323 10.74 -6.87 -4.65
C HIS A 323 9.44 -7.52 -5.18
N PRO A 324 8.32 -7.43 -4.45
CA PRO A 324 7.18 -8.30 -4.70
C PRO A 324 6.41 -7.96 -5.98
N LEU A 325 6.52 -6.72 -6.49
CA LEU A 325 5.89 -6.39 -7.77
C LEU A 325 6.61 -7.01 -8.98
N LEU A 326 7.81 -7.59 -8.83
CA LEU A 326 8.48 -8.31 -9.93
C LEU A 326 7.69 -9.57 -10.34
N ALA A 327 6.99 -10.20 -9.39
CA ALA A 327 6.12 -11.34 -9.65
C ALA A 327 4.83 -10.97 -10.42
N HIS A 328 4.55 -9.68 -10.62
CA HIS A 328 3.32 -9.18 -11.22
C HIS A 328 3.59 -8.26 -12.40
N LYS A 329 2.82 -8.44 -13.49
CA LYS A 329 2.94 -7.57 -14.66
C LYS A 329 2.13 -6.30 -14.43
N THR A 330 2.75 -5.27 -13.84
CA THR A 330 2.07 -4.00 -13.46
C THR A 330 2.60 -2.80 -14.23
N THR A 331 1.95 -1.63 -14.11
CA THR A 331 2.49 -0.34 -14.61
C THR A 331 3.66 0.21 -13.78
N ALA A 332 3.90 -0.33 -12.58
CA ALA A 332 5.06 0.01 -11.75
C ALA A 332 6.34 -0.64 -12.28
N ARG A 333 6.79 -0.20 -13.46
CA ARG A 333 7.91 -0.77 -14.22
C ARG A 333 8.98 0.28 -14.56
N GLY A 334 9.31 1.13 -13.60
CA GLY A 334 10.20 2.28 -13.81
C GLY A 334 11.51 1.93 -14.51
N ILE A 335 12.28 0.98 -13.97
CA ILE A 335 13.56 0.54 -14.55
C ILE A 335 13.38 0.03 -15.99
N TYR A 336 12.41 -0.85 -16.22
CA TYR A 336 12.13 -1.37 -17.56
C TYR A 336 11.67 -0.30 -18.55
N ALA A 337 10.93 0.71 -18.07
CA ALA A 337 10.47 1.82 -18.89
C ALA A 337 11.62 2.76 -19.30
N THR A 338 12.74 2.75 -18.57
CA THR A 338 13.97 3.46 -18.93
C THR A 338 14.89 2.61 -19.81
N GLU A 339 15.08 1.34 -19.46
CA GLU A 339 16.06 0.47 -20.13
C GLU A 339 15.59 -0.04 -21.50
N LEU A 340 14.29 -0.35 -21.67
CA LEU A 340 13.79 -0.86 -22.95
C LEU A 340 13.94 0.15 -24.10
N PRO A 341 13.54 1.43 -23.96
CA PRO A 341 13.80 2.42 -25.01
C PRO A 341 15.28 2.60 -25.32
N ARG A 342 16.15 2.53 -24.30
CA ARG A 342 17.61 2.61 -24.48
C ARG A 342 18.14 1.43 -25.30
N ALA A 343 17.75 0.21 -24.96
CA ALA A 343 18.13 -0.99 -25.70
C ALA A 343 17.65 -0.92 -27.16
N MET A 344 16.39 -0.51 -27.36
CA MET A 344 15.82 -0.37 -28.71
C MET A 344 16.53 0.71 -29.53
N ALA A 345 16.91 1.84 -28.93
CA ALA A 345 17.66 2.89 -29.60
C ALA A 345 19.07 2.44 -30.02
N ALA A 346 19.68 1.51 -29.27
CA ALA A 346 20.94 0.87 -29.61
C ALA A 346 20.79 -0.30 -30.61
N GLY A 347 19.58 -0.60 -31.08
CA GLY A 347 19.30 -1.68 -32.03
C GLY A 347 19.15 -3.07 -31.39
N HIS A 348 19.09 -3.16 -30.06
CA HIS A 348 18.83 -4.40 -29.34
C HIS A 348 17.33 -4.66 -29.17
N PHE A 349 16.96 -5.94 -29.14
CA PHE A 349 15.58 -6.35 -28.94
C PHE A 349 15.12 -6.13 -27.49
N ASP A 350 16.01 -6.36 -26.52
CA ASP A 350 15.73 -6.27 -25.08
C ASP A 350 17.04 -6.03 -24.31
N THR A 351 16.91 -5.83 -22.99
CA THR A 351 17.99 -5.76 -22.01
C THR A 351 17.73 -6.80 -20.93
N LEU A 352 18.74 -7.60 -20.57
CA LEU A 352 18.69 -8.58 -19.48
C LEU A 352 19.14 -7.97 -18.15
N PHE A 353 18.50 -8.42 -17.07
CA PHE A 353 18.82 -8.02 -15.71
C PHE A 353 19.37 -9.16 -14.88
N PHE A 354 20.21 -8.79 -13.92
CA PHE A 354 20.69 -9.66 -12.86
C PHE A 354 20.18 -9.14 -11.51
N ASN A 355 20.03 -10.04 -10.55
CA ASN A 355 19.68 -9.68 -9.19
C ASN A 355 20.92 -9.39 -8.33
N GLU A 356 20.71 -9.07 -7.06
CA GLU A 356 21.76 -8.76 -6.08
C GLU A 356 22.76 -9.89 -5.82
N ASN A 357 22.45 -11.12 -6.23
CA ASN A 357 23.30 -12.30 -6.10
C ASN A 357 24.05 -12.64 -7.41
N ASP A 358 24.03 -11.75 -8.40
CA ASP A 358 24.57 -11.97 -9.76
C ASP A 358 23.93 -13.17 -10.49
N GLU A 359 22.65 -13.43 -10.18
CA GLU A 359 21.82 -14.43 -10.85
C GLU A 359 20.96 -13.76 -11.93
N LEU A 360 20.90 -14.38 -13.10
CA LEU A 360 20.08 -13.94 -14.22
C LEU A 360 18.61 -13.94 -13.81
N ALA A 361 17.90 -12.84 -14.07
CA ALA A 361 16.47 -12.72 -13.78
C ALA A 361 15.63 -12.79 -15.06
N GLU A 362 15.37 -11.64 -15.69
CA GLU A 362 14.54 -11.53 -16.90
C GLU A 362 15.01 -10.39 -17.81
N GLY A 363 14.36 -10.24 -18.97
CA GLY A 363 14.47 -9.05 -19.81
C GLY A 363 13.38 -8.01 -19.50
N CYS A 364 13.41 -6.85 -20.17
CA CYS A 364 12.38 -5.82 -19.98
C CYS A 364 10.99 -6.26 -20.39
N ARG A 365 10.90 -7.12 -21.41
CA ARG A 365 9.62 -7.63 -21.93
C ARG A 365 9.62 -9.14 -22.20
N SER A 366 10.66 -9.83 -21.76
CA SER A 366 10.91 -11.22 -22.14
C SER A 366 11.37 -12.06 -20.97
N ASN A 367 10.95 -13.33 -20.95
CA ASN A 367 11.63 -14.36 -20.20
C ASN A 367 12.88 -14.80 -20.97
N VAL A 368 13.90 -15.31 -20.27
CA VAL A 368 15.18 -15.74 -20.84
C VAL A 368 15.37 -17.24 -20.68
N PHE A 369 15.93 -17.86 -21.72
CA PHE A 369 16.25 -19.27 -21.79
C PHE A 369 17.67 -19.43 -22.32
N VAL A 370 18.44 -20.33 -21.72
CA VAL A 370 19.88 -20.45 -21.99
C VAL A 370 20.25 -21.91 -22.16
N GLN A 371 20.97 -22.26 -23.22
CA GLN A 371 21.51 -23.61 -23.43
C GLN A 371 22.89 -23.74 -22.82
N ILE A 372 23.06 -24.71 -21.92
CA ILE A 372 24.30 -25.01 -21.21
C ILE A 372 24.46 -26.53 -21.19
N HIS A 373 25.56 -27.03 -21.75
CA HIS A 373 25.84 -28.48 -21.86
C HIS A 373 24.71 -29.24 -22.56
N GLY A 374 24.20 -28.68 -23.66
CA GLY A 374 23.11 -29.27 -24.44
C GLY A 374 21.71 -29.19 -23.81
N GLN A 375 21.55 -28.75 -22.56
CA GLN A 375 20.26 -28.62 -21.87
C GLN A 375 19.80 -27.16 -21.81
N VAL A 376 18.48 -26.92 -21.85
CA VAL A 376 17.90 -25.57 -21.82
C VAL A 376 17.36 -25.24 -20.43
N PHE A 377 17.83 -24.13 -19.87
CA PHE A 377 17.45 -23.64 -18.55
C PHE A 377 16.77 -22.27 -18.62
N THR A 378 15.92 -21.98 -17.65
CA THR A 378 15.38 -20.64 -17.38
C THR A 378 15.57 -20.32 -15.89
N PRO A 379 15.81 -19.06 -15.50
CA PRO A 379 16.00 -18.74 -14.10
C PRO A 379 14.75 -19.02 -13.26
N PRO A 380 14.90 -19.39 -11.98
CA PRO A 380 13.79 -19.66 -11.07
C PRO A 380 13.09 -18.35 -10.65
N THR A 381 11.83 -18.42 -10.21
CA THR A 381 11.05 -17.22 -9.85
C THR A 381 11.60 -16.45 -8.64
N ASN A 382 12.32 -17.14 -7.75
CA ASN A 382 13.02 -16.51 -6.61
C ASN A 382 14.23 -15.66 -7.04
N ALA A 383 14.66 -15.71 -8.31
CA ALA A 383 15.66 -14.79 -8.84
C ALA A 383 15.13 -13.36 -9.06
N GLY A 384 13.82 -13.10 -8.82
CA GLY A 384 13.23 -11.78 -8.99
C GLY A 384 12.70 -11.52 -10.39
N LEU A 385 11.83 -12.40 -10.89
CA LEU A 385 11.28 -12.29 -12.25
C LEU A 385 9.77 -12.53 -12.31
N LEU A 386 9.17 -12.07 -13.41
CA LEU A 386 7.79 -12.38 -13.72
C LEU A 386 7.70 -13.82 -14.24
N ASN A 387 6.85 -14.65 -13.61
CA ASN A 387 6.53 -15.98 -14.10
C ASN A 387 5.62 -15.90 -15.35
N GLY A 388 6.22 -15.47 -16.47
CA GLY A 388 5.53 -15.09 -17.70
C GLY A 388 4.83 -16.26 -18.39
N VAL A 389 3.84 -15.93 -19.24
CA VAL A 389 3.05 -16.93 -19.99
C VAL A 389 3.96 -17.86 -20.80
N CYS A 390 4.90 -17.30 -21.56
CA CYS A 390 5.83 -18.09 -22.38
C CYS A 390 6.67 -19.05 -21.51
N ARG A 391 7.29 -18.55 -20.42
CA ARG A 391 8.04 -19.36 -19.46
C ARG A 391 7.23 -20.53 -18.90
N ARG A 392 6.01 -20.27 -18.40
CA ARG A 392 5.18 -21.35 -17.84
C ARG A 392 4.85 -22.42 -18.87
N ARG A 393 4.59 -22.03 -20.11
CA ARG A 393 4.30 -22.99 -21.20
C ARG A 393 5.51 -23.84 -21.54
N GLU A 394 6.69 -23.23 -21.67
CA GLU A 394 7.96 -23.94 -21.94
C GLU A 394 8.31 -24.94 -20.82
N LEU A 395 8.10 -24.56 -19.56
CA LEU A 395 8.29 -25.45 -18.41
C LEU A 395 7.27 -26.61 -18.41
N ARG A 396 5.99 -26.33 -18.67
CA ARG A 396 4.94 -27.37 -18.76
C ARG A 396 5.17 -28.34 -19.91
N ALA A 397 5.75 -27.87 -21.01
CA ALA A 397 6.10 -28.71 -22.15
C ALA A 397 7.28 -29.65 -21.87
N GLY A 398 8.02 -29.46 -20.77
CA GLY A 398 9.16 -30.29 -20.38
C GLY A 398 10.44 -30.03 -21.18
N ALA A 399 10.45 -29.03 -22.07
CA ALA A 399 11.60 -28.69 -22.91
C ALA A 399 12.62 -27.77 -22.20
N VAL A 400 12.27 -27.25 -21.03
CA VAL A 400 13.07 -26.29 -20.25
C VAL A 400 13.00 -26.69 -18.78
N THR A 401 14.11 -26.54 -18.06
CA THR A 401 14.17 -26.76 -16.61
C THR A 401 14.51 -25.46 -15.86
N GLU A 402 13.93 -25.25 -14.68
CA GLU A 402 14.31 -24.13 -13.81
C GLU A 402 15.68 -24.38 -13.17
N ARG A 403 16.60 -23.41 -13.28
CA ARG A 403 17.90 -23.46 -12.64
C ARG A 403 18.45 -22.04 -12.47
N THR A 404 19.09 -21.77 -11.34
CA THR A 404 19.88 -20.54 -11.18
C THR A 404 20.96 -20.48 -12.26
N ILE A 405 21.05 -19.35 -12.95
CA ILE A 405 22.03 -19.09 -14.02
C ILE A 405 22.84 -17.86 -13.59
N THR A 406 24.15 -18.02 -13.42
CA THR A 406 25.06 -16.93 -13.10
C THR A 406 25.44 -16.13 -14.34
N ARG A 407 25.97 -14.91 -14.15
CA ARG A 407 26.49 -14.11 -15.27
C ARG A 407 27.57 -14.83 -16.07
N ALA A 408 28.49 -15.50 -15.39
CA ALA A 408 29.56 -16.26 -16.03
C ALA A 408 29.04 -17.40 -16.90
N GLU A 409 27.95 -18.04 -16.51
CA GLU A 409 27.28 -19.08 -17.31
C GLU A 409 26.57 -18.49 -18.51
N LEU A 410 25.86 -17.35 -18.37
CA LEU A 410 25.23 -16.68 -19.49
C LEU A 410 26.25 -16.30 -20.57
N LEU A 411 27.41 -15.75 -20.17
CA LEU A 411 28.47 -15.34 -21.09
C LEU A 411 29.11 -16.52 -21.85
N ARG A 412 29.00 -17.75 -21.33
CA ARG A 412 29.52 -18.98 -21.94
C ARG A 412 28.43 -19.85 -22.55
N ALA A 413 27.20 -19.37 -22.59
CA ALA A 413 26.06 -20.11 -23.09
C ALA A 413 26.27 -20.50 -24.56
N GLU A 414 25.86 -21.72 -24.91
CA GLU A 414 25.90 -22.19 -26.29
C GLU A 414 24.93 -21.39 -27.16
N ARG A 415 23.72 -21.13 -26.62
CA ARG A 415 22.63 -20.42 -27.27
C ARG A 415 21.77 -19.70 -26.25
N ILE A 416 21.20 -18.58 -26.64
CA ILE A 416 20.32 -17.75 -25.80
C ILE A 416 19.02 -17.52 -26.56
N TRP A 417 17.90 -17.71 -25.89
CA TRP A 417 16.58 -17.36 -26.42
C TRP A 417 15.86 -16.41 -25.48
N LEU A 418 15.09 -15.51 -26.09
CA LEU A 418 14.08 -14.73 -25.39
C LEU A 418 12.71 -15.30 -25.73
N GLY A 419 11.78 -15.19 -24.78
CA GLY A 419 10.40 -15.62 -24.99
C GLY A 419 9.37 -14.67 -24.42
N ASN A 420 8.34 -14.40 -25.21
CA ASN A 420 7.17 -13.65 -24.76
C ASN A 420 5.90 -14.08 -25.51
N ALA A 421 4.74 -13.62 -25.04
CA ALA A 421 3.44 -13.99 -25.61
C ALA A 421 3.18 -13.44 -27.03
N LEU A 422 3.93 -12.43 -27.47
CA LEU A 422 3.75 -11.85 -28.79
C LEU A 422 4.46 -12.65 -29.89
N ARG A 423 5.60 -13.25 -29.55
CA ARG A 423 6.53 -13.80 -30.54
C ARG A 423 6.93 -15.24 -30.29
N GLY A 424 6.48 -15.83 -29.18
CA GLY A 424 7.01 -17.11 -28.72
C GLY A 424 8.48 -17.00 -28.36
N ARG A 425 9.18 -18.13 -28.40
CA ARG A 425 10.62 -18.25 -28.12
C ARG A 425 11.42 -18.06 -29.42
N PHE A 426 12.41 -17.18 -29.41
CA PHE A 426 13.29 -16.91 -30.56
C PHE A 426 14.73 -16.65 -30.09
N GLU A 427 15.69 -17.01 -30.94
CA GLU A 427 17.12 -16.96 -30.62
C GLU A 427 17.66 -15.52 -30.69
N VAL A 428 18.58 -15.19 -29.79
CA VAL A 428 19.24 -13.89 -29.74
C VAL A 428 20.75 -14.07 -29.53
N SER A 429 21.52 -13.10 -29.99
CA SER A 429 22.95 -12.98 -29.63
C SER A 429 23.13 -11.94 -28.53
N LEU A 430 23.93 -12.28 -27.51
CA LEU A 430 24.31 -11.34 -26.46
C LEU A 430 25.36 -10.37 -27.00
N VAL A 431 25.12 -9.07 -26.82
CA VAL A 431 26.10 -8.01 -27.08
C VAL A 431 26.57 -7.50 -25.72
N CYS A 432 27.87 -7.63 -25.48
CA CYS A 432 28.52 -7.00 -24.34
C CYS A 432 29.07 -5.66 -24.83
N ASP A 433 28.65 -4.56 -24.21
CA ASP A 433 29.33 -3.28 -24.39
C ASP A 433 30.72 -3.41 -23.72
N ASP A 434 31.79 -3.05 -24.46
CA ASP A 434 33.18 -3.03 -23.97
C ASP A 434 33.41 -2.05 -22.81
#